data_AF-A0A7S7T339-F1
#
_entry.id   AF-A0A7S7T339-F1
#
_cell.length_a   1.000
_cell.length_b   1.000
_cell.length_c   1.000
_cell.angle_alpha   90.00
_cell.angle_beta   90.00
_cell.angle_gamma   90.00
#
_symmetry.space_group_name_H-M   'P 1'
#
loop_
_entity.id
_entity.type
_entity.pdbx_description
1 polymer ?
#
loop_
_entity_poly.entity_id
_entity_poly.type
_entity_poly.pdbx_seq_one_letter_code
_entity_poly.pdbx_strand_id
1 'polypeptide(L)'
;MPGEKANAVGEALLLRLRRLLARTATVKGNDRRQLLALLDDLETTRRGLLRQAAEIESEMRQATVRTTAIGAYLRSSQADRGKRHN
;
A
#
# COMPACT_ATOMS: atom_id res chain seq x y z
N MET A 1 -2.15 -15.33 3.81
CA MET A 1 -3.12 -14.42 3.17
C MET A 1 -2.42 -13.52 2.14
N PRO A 2 -3.08 -13.02 1.07
CA PRO A 2 -2.47 -12.07 0.12
C PRO A 2 -2.03 -10.75 0.77
N GLY A 3 -2.85 -10.22 1.70
CA GLY A 3 -2.55 -8.97 2.41
C GLY A 3 -1.33 -9.04 3.35
N GLU A 4 -1.05 -10.19 3.97
CA GLU A 4 0.17 -10.38 4.78
C GLU A 4 1.45 -10.30 3.93
N LYS A 5 1.40 -10.79 2.69
CA LYS A 5 2.54 -10.73 1.77
C LYS A 5 2.78 -9.32 1.26
N ALA A 6 1.71 -8.58 0.92
CA ALA A 6 1.81 -7.17 0.53
C ALA A 6 2.39 -6.30 1.67
N ASN A 7 1.94 -6.55 2.90
CA ASN A 7 2.46 -5.82 4.07
C ASN A 7 3.97 -6.06 4.28
N ALA A 8 4.42 -7.31 4.14
CA ALA A 8 5.85 -7.65 4.22
C ALA A 8 6.70 -6.99 3.12
N VAL A 9 6.16 -6.84 1.91
CA VAL A 9 6.85 -6.16 0.79
C VAL A 9 6.98 -4.66 1.06
N GLY A 10 5.90 -4.00 1.51
CA GLY A 10 5.92 -2.60 1.89
C GLY A 10 6.92 -2.31 3.01
N GLU A 11 6.90 -3.12 4.08
CA GLU A 11 7.85 -2.99 5.20
C GLU A 11 9.30 -3.17 4.76
N ALA A 12 9.58 -4.16 3.89
CA ALA A 12 10.92 -4.38 3.37
C ALA A 12 11.43 -3.17 2.55
N LEU A 13 10.56 -2.53 1.77
CA LEU A 13 10.89 -1.32 1.01
C LEU A 13 11.16 -0.12 1.92
N LEU A 14 10.38 0.05 2.99
CA LEU A 14 10.61 1.10 3.99
C LEU A 14 11.94 0.89 4.74
N LEU A 15 12.25 -0.35 5.11
CA LEU A 15 13.53 -0.69 5.71
C LEU A 15 14.69 -0.41 4.75
N ARG A 16 14.53 -0.74 3.46
CA ARG A 16 15.52 -0.40 2.43
C ARG A 16 15.71 1.11 2.30
N LEU A 17 14.62 1.89 2.28
CA LEU A 17 14.70 3.35 2.22
C LEU A 17 15.47 3.91 3.42
N ARG A 18 15.18 3.44 4.64
CA ARG A 18 15.89 3.85 5.86
C ARG A 18 17.39 3.55 5.76
N ARG A 19 17.76 2.38 5.24
CA ARG A 19 19.17 2.00 5.02
C ARG A 19 19.85 2.88 3.96
N LEU A 20 19.15 3.21 2.88
CA LEU A 20 19.67 4.10 1.83
C LEU A 20 19.92 5.52 2.38
N LEU A 21 18.99 6.06 3.18
CA LEU A 21 19.18 7.35 3.85
C LEU A 21 20.42 7.32 4.77
N ALA A 22 20.61 6.27 5.55
CA ALA A 22 21.82 6.12 6.35
C ALA A 22 23.10 6.07 5.48
N ARG A 23 23.05 5.40 4.33
CA ARG A 23 24.17 5.35 3.37
C ARG A 23 24.46 6.72 2.75
N THR A 24 23.46 7.56 2.50
CA THR A 24 23.71 8.91 1.96
C THR A 24 24.57 9.77 2.89
N ALA A 25 24.49 9.56 4.20
CA ALA A 25 25.30 10.27 5.19
C ALA A 25 26.78 9.87 5.17
N THR A 26 27.13 8.71 4.61
CA THR A 26 28.50 8.18 4.62
C THR A 26 29.21 8.29 3.26
N VAL A 27 28.48 8.55 2.17
CA VAL A 27 29.08 8.69 0.85
C VAL A 27 29.83 10.02 0.73
N LYS A 28 31.12 9.92 0.37
CA LYS A 28 31.95 11.09 0.09
C LYS A 28 31.50 11.72 -1.23
N GLY A 29 31.25 13.03 -1.22
CA GLY A 29 30.74 13.77 -2.39
C GLY A 29 31.62 13.72 -3.64
N ASN A 30 32.86 13.24 -3.54
CA ASN A 30 33.78 13.13 -4.67
C ASN A 30 33.71 11.78 -5.41
N ASP A 31 32.95 10.79 -4.91
CA ASP A 31 32.72 9.54 -5.63
C ASP A 31 31.40 9.61 -6.43
N ARG A 32 31.51 10.13 -7.65
CA ARG A 32 30.38 10.31 -8.57
C ARG A 32 29.64 9.00 -8.88
N ARG A 33 30.36 7.86 -8.95
CA ARG A 33 29.72 6.57 -9.24
C ARG A 33 28.84 6.12 -8.08
N GLN A 34 29.31 6.28 -6.85
CA GLN A 34 28.52 5.95 -5.66
C GLN A 34 27.28 6.83 -5.52
N LEU A 35 27.39 8.13 -5.85
CA LEU A 35 26.26 9.05 -5.83
C LEU A 35 25.17 8.66 -6.85
N LEU A 36 25.58 8.32 -8.08
CA LEU A 36 24.64 7.87 -9.12
C LEU A 36 23.94 6.56 -8.71
N ALA A 37 24.71 5.58 -8.22
CA ALA A 37 24.13 4.33 -7.73
C ALA A 37 23.13 4.55 -6.57
N LEU A 38 23.41 5.49 -5.68
CA LEU A 38 22.50 5.87 -4.59
C LEU A 38 21.19 6.49 -5.11
N LEU A 39 21.27 7.36 -6.12
CA LEU A 39 20.09 7.96 -6.75
C LEU A 39 19.22 6.88 -7.42
N ASP A 40 19.84 5.95 -8.15
CA ASP A 40 19.14 4.85 -8.80
C ASP A 40 18.47 3.90 -7.78
N ASP A 41 19.18 3.59 -6.69
CA ASP A 41 18.65 2.78 -5.58
C ASP A 41 17.45 3.46 -4.89
N LEU A 42 17.52 4.77 -4.66
CA LEU A 42 16.45 5.57 -4.07
C LEU A 42 15.22 5.62 -4.98
N GLU A 43 15.42 5.91 -6.26
CA GLU A 43 14.32 5.98 -7.24
C GLU A 43 13.64 4.62 -7.42
N THR A 44 14.41 3.53 -7.46
CA THR A 44 13.88 2.17 -7.51
C THR A 44 13.01 1.86 -6.28
N THR A 45 13.49 2.22 -5.09
CA THR A 45 12.75 2.00 -3.84
C THR A 45 11.48 2.85 -3.79
N ARG A 46 11.55 4.11 -4.20
CA ARG A 46 10.40 5.03 -4.31
C ARG A 46 9.31 4.47 -5.24
N ARG A 47 9.68 4.00 -6.44
CA ARG A 47 8.71 3.38 -7.38
C ARG A 47 8.08 2.11 -6.82
N GLY A 48 8.81 1.35 -6.01
CA GLY A 48 8.25 0.20 -5.30
C GLY A 48 7.19 0.62 -4.29
N LEU A 49 7.49 1.63 -3.46
CA LEU A 49 6.56 2.15 -2.46
C LEU A 49 5.28 2.72 -3.07
N LEU A 50 5.39 3.48 -4.17
CA LEU A 50 4.22 4.02 -4.87
C LEU A 50 3.31 2.92 -5.44
N ARG A 51 3.89 1.83 -5.96
CA ARG A 51 3.11 0.67 -6.42
C ARG A 51 2.38 -0.01 -5.28
N GLN A 52 3.06 -0.26 -4.16
CA GLN A 52 2.43 -0.84 -2.98
C GLN A 52 1.31 0.05 -2.40
N ALA A 53 1.50 1.37 -2.39
CA ALA A 53 0.45 2.30 -1.97
C ALA A 53 -0.79 2.23 -2.87
N ALA A 54 -0.60 2.17 -4.20
CA ALA A 54 -1.69 2.01 -5.16
C ALA A 54 -2.41 0.66 -5.03
N GLU A 55 -1.68 -0.43 -4.73
CA GLU A 55 -2.26 -1.74 -4.46
C GLU A 55 -3.14 -1.71 -3.19
N ILE A 56 -2.64 -1.15 -2.10
CA ILE A 56 -3.41 -0.98 -0.85
C ILE A 56 -4.67 -0.15 -1.10
N GLU A 57 -4.55 0.96 -1.83
CA GLU A 57 -5.70 1.81 -2.15
C GLU A 57 -6.77 1.05 -2.96
N SER A 58 -6.35 0.25 -3.94
CA SER A 58 -7.25 -0.62 -4.70
C SER A 58 -7.96 -1.63 -3.80
N GLU A 59 -7.24 -2.30 -2.91
CA GLU A 59 -7.82 -3.24 -1.95
C GLU A 59 -8.84 -2.56 -1.02
N MET A 60 -8.51 -1.36 -0.50
CA MET A 60 -9.42 -0.57 0.33
C MET A 60 -10.71 -0.19 -0.42
N ARG A 61 -10.60 0.21 -1.69
CA ARG A 61 -11.76 0.52 -2.55
C ARG A 61 -12.64 -0.71 -2.75
N GLN A 62 -12.04 -1.88 -3.03
CA GLN A 62 -12.79 -3.13 -3.17
C GLN A 62 -13.50 -3.53 -1.87
N ALA A 63 -12.82 -3.40 -0.72
CA ALA A 63 -13.42 -3.67 0.58
C ALA A 63 -14.58 -2.72 0.88
N THR A 64 -14.46 -1.45 0.53
CA THR A 64 -15.52 -0.45 0.66
C THR A 64 -16.74 -0.80 -0.18
N VAL A 65 -16.53 -1.14 -1.46
CA VAL A 65 -17.63 -1.57 -2.36
C VAL A 65 -18.34 -2.79 -1.80
N ARG A 66 -17.60 -3.80 -1.34
CA ARG A 66 -18.16 -5.01 -0.73
C ARG A 66 -18.99 -4.69 0.52
N THR A 67 -18.47 -3.83 1.40
CA THR A 67 -19.16 -3.43 2.63
C THR A 67 -20.44 -2.66 2.32
N THR A 68 -20.42 -1.75 1.35
CA THR A 68 -21.61 -1.02 0.90
C THR A 68 -22.67 -1.96 0.33
N ALA A 69 -22.27 -2.94 -0.48
CA ALA A 69 -23.19 -3.93 -1.04
C ALA A 69 -23.85 -4.78 0.05
N ILE A 70 -23.09 -5.25 1.04
CA ILE A 70 -23.61 -5.98 2.21
C ILE A 70 -24.60 -5.11 2.99
N GLY A 71 -24.25 -3.85 3.24
CA GLY A 71 -25.12 -2.91 3.94
C GLY A 71 -26.43 -2.64 3.17
N ALA A 72 -26.37 -2.50 1.85
CA ALA A 72 -27.54 -2.33 1.00
C ALA A 72 -28.46 -3.57 1.04
N TYR A 73 -27.87 -4.77 0.93
CA TYR A 73 -28.60 -6.02 1.05
C TYR A 73 -29.29 -6.15 2.41
N LEU A 74 -28.56 -5.90 3.51
CA LEU A 74 -29.12 -5.97 4.85
C LEU A 74 -30.32 -5.02 5.02
N ARG A 75 -30.19 -3.76 4.58
CA ARG A 75 -31.28 -2.78 4.62
C ARG A 75 -32.50 -3.23 3.80
N SER A 76 -32.28 -3.75 2.59
CA SER A 76 -33.38 -4.27 1.75
C SER A 76 -34.09 -5.46 2.41
N SER A 77 -33.34 -6.38 3.04
CA SER A 77 -33.89 -7.53 3.73
C SER A 77 -34.70 -7.17 4.99
N GLN A 78 -34.31 -6.08 5.68
CA GLN A 78 -35.05 -5.56 6.84
C GLN A 78 -36.34 -4.85 6.41
N ALA A 79 -36.28 -4.06 5.34
CA ALA A 79 -37.46 -3.41 4.77
C ALA A 79 -38.50 -4.43 4.29
N ASP A 80 -38.07 -5.54 3.70
CA ASP A 80 -38.96 -6.62 3.23
C ASP A 80 -39.58 -7.43 4.39
N ARG A 81 -38.87 -7.58 5.50
CA ARG A 81 -39.43 -8.17 6.75
C ARG A 81 -40.45 -7.26 7.44
N GLY A 82 -40.24 -5.93 7.40
CA GLY A 82 -41.17 -4.96 7.98
C GLY A 82 -42.51 -4.83 7.24
N LYS A 83 -42.57 -5.28 5.98
CA LYS A 83 -43.76 -5.17 5.12
C LYS A 83 -44.73 -6.36 5.23
N ARG A 84 -44.37 -7.42 5.97
CA ARG A 84 -45.14 -8.67 6.10
C ARG A 84 -46.14 -8.72 7.27
N HIS A 85 -46.44 -7.59 7.89
CA HIS A 85 -47.54 -7.46 8.86
C HIS A 85 -48.57 -6.45 8.36
N ASN A 86 -49.52 -6.92 7.56
CA ASN A 86 -50.88 -6.40 7.44
C ASN A 86 -51.74 -7.47 6.77
#